data_AF-A0A0P9I6K9-F1
#
_entry.id   AF-A0A0P9I6K9-F1
#
_cell.length_a   1.000
_cell.length_b   1.000
_cell.length_c   1.000
_cell.angle_alpha   90.00
_cell.angle_beta   90.00
_cell.angle_gamma   90.00
#
_symmetry.space_group_name_H-M   'P 1'
#
loop_
_entity.id
_entity.type
_entity.pdbx_description
1 polymer ?
#
loop_
_entity_poly.entity_id
_entity_poly.type
_entity_poly.pdbx_seq_one_letter_code
_entity_poly.pdbx_strand_id
1 'polypeptide(L)' 'MSYQVFVSSSVWPQDATKIEPFRELVRSTGKVPRIVRIDEKVEDEVALPVIVRRVRESAAMIVVHVLR' A
#
# COMPACT_ATOMS: atom_id res chain seq x y z
N MET A 1 -19.19 3.27 -6.22
CA MET A 1 -18.20 3.60 -5.16
C MET A 1 -16.86 3.03 -5.57
N SER A 2 -15.78 3.81 -5.55
CA SER A 2 -14.43 3.30 -5.82
C SER A 2 -13.87 2.68 -4.54
N TYR A 3 -13.57 1.38 -4.57
CA TYR A 3 -12.99 0.69 -3.42
C TYR A 3 -11.48 0.97 -3.31
N GLN A 4 -11.01 1.25 -2.09
CA GLN A 4 -9.58 1.37 -1.80
C GLN A 4 -8.96 -0.01 -1.55
N VAL A 5 -7.76 -0.22 -2.05
CA VAL A 5 -6.94 -1.40 -1.77
C VAL A 5 -5.63 -0.95 -1.16
N PHE A 6 -5.33 -1.44 0.03
CA PHE A 6 -4.05 -1.20 0.67
C PHE A 6 -2.98 -2.05 0.02
N VAL A 7 -1.89 -1.44 -0.45
CA VAL A 7 -0.77 -2.16 -1.07
C VAL A 7 0.48 -1.92 -0.23
N SER A 8 1.13 -3.01 0.16
CA SER A 8 2.35 -2.99 0.96
C SER A 8 3.29 -4.11 0.50
N SER A 9 4.57 -4.00 0.80
CA SER A 9 5.54 -5.08 0.67
C SER A 9 5.96 -5.64 2.03
N SER A 10 6.55 -6.83 2.03
CA SER A 10 7.10 -7.50 3.22
C SER A 10 8.42 -6.89 3.72
N VAL A 11 8.90 -5.83 3.05
CA VAL A 11 10.14 -5.11 3.39
C VAL A 11 9.78 -3.67 3.73
N TRP A 12 10.50 -3.10 4.70
CA TRP A 12 10.38 -1.72 5.11
C TRP A 12 11.76 -1.03 5.06
N PRO A 13 11.88 0.21 4.51
CA PRO A 13 10.83 1.01 3.88
C PRO A 13 10.32 0.42 2.56
N GLN A 14 9.14 0.88 2.13
CA GLN A 14 8.49 0.41 0.90
C GLN A 14 9.32 0.79 -0.33
N ASP A 15 9.63 -0.19 -1.18
CA ASP A 15 10.31 0.04 -2.46
C ASP A 15 9.28 0.30 -3.56
N ALA A 16 9.22 1.55 -4.04
CA ALA A 16 8.28 1.96 -5.08
C ALA A 16 8.43 1.14 -6.37
N THR A 17 9.65 0.74 -6.73
CA THR A 17 9.90 -0.02 -7.96
C THR A 17 9.32 -1.43 -7.88
N LYS A 18 9.35 -2.05 -6.69
CA LYS A 18 8.80 -3.39 -6.46
C LYS A 18 7.28 -3.39 -6.33
N ILE A 19 6.69 -2.26 -5.96
CA ILE A 19 5.25 -2.15 -5.66
C ILE A 19 4.44 -1.57 -6.82
N GLU A 20 5.03 -0.74 -7.70
CA GLU A 20 4.30 -0.08 -8.79
C GLU A 20 3.54 -1.05 -9.71
N PRO A 21 4.05 -2.25 -10.09
CA PRO A 21 3.28 -3.20 -10.90
C PRO A 21 1.95 -3.62 -10.23
N PHE A 22 1.94 -3.74 -8.90
CA PHE A 22 0.73 -4.07 -8.14
C PHE A 22 -0.21 -2.87 -8.03
N ARG A 23 0.34 -1.66 -8.02
CA ARG A 23 -0.44 -0.41 -8.06
C ARG A 23 -1.20 -0.29 -9.38
N GLU A 24 -0.54 -0.59 -10.50
CA GLU A 24 -1.15 -0.63 -11.83
C GLU A 24 -2.23 -1.71 -11.93
N LEU A 25 -1.96 -2.90 -11.37
CA LEU A 25 -2.95 -3.98 -11.29
C LEU A 25 -4.20 -3.55 -10.51
N VAL A 26 -4.06 -2.86 -9.38
CA VAL A 26 -5.23 -2.37 -8.63
C VAL A 26 -6.01 -1.36 -9.46
N ARG A 27 -5.32 -0.41 -10.10
CA ARG A 27 -5.94 0.62 -10.97
C ARG A 27 -6.70 0.01 -12.14
N SER A 28 -6.17 -1.04 -12.77
CA SER A 28 -6.82 -1.71 -13.91
C SER A 28 -8.16 -2.35 -13.53
N THR A 29 -8.38 -2.64 -12.24
CA THR A 29 -9.68 -3.12 -11.72
C THR A 29 -10.66 -2.02 -11.32
N GLY A 30 -10.37 -0.75 -11.65
CA GLY A 30 -11.17 0.41 -11.25
C GLY A 30 -11.12 0.75 -9.76
N LYS A 31 -10.11 0.25 -9.05
CA LYS A 31 -9.90 0.47 -7.61
C LYS A 31 -8.75 1.46 -7.36
N VAL A 32 -8.72 2.02 -6.16
CA VAL A 32 -7.70 3.02 -5.77
C VAL A 32 -6.66 2.35 -4.87
N PRO A 33 -5.41 2.18 -5.34
CA PRO A 33 -4.34 1.69 -4.48
C PRO A 33 -3.90 2.77 -3.48
N ARG A 34 -3.52 2.33 -2.27
CA ARG A 34 -2.95 3.18 -1.22
C ARG A 34 -1.72 2.53 -0.61
N ILE A 35 -0.62 3.28 -0.56
CA ILE A 35 0.68 2.84 -0.04
C ILE A 35 1.22 3.89 0.93
N VAL A 36 1.42 3.53 2.20
CA VAL A 36 2.09 4.42 3.18
C VAL A 36 3.55 4.64 2.76
N ARG A 37 4.13 5.81 3.06
CA ARG A 37 5.45 6.31 2.62
C ARG A 37 5.54 6.75 1.16
N ILE A 38 4.74 6.20 0.26
CA ILE A 38 4.70 6.61 -1.16
C ILE A 38 3.59 7.63 -1.41
N ASP A 39 2.34 7.29 -1.07
CA ASP A 39 1.20 8.18 -1.25
C ASP A 39 1.02 9.14 -0.06
N GLU A 40 1.52 8.74 1.11
CA GLU A 40 1.52 9.54 2.34
C GLU A 40 2.94 9.62 2.89
N LYS A 41 3.55 10.81 2.84
CA LYS A 41 4.86 11.07 3.45
C LYS A 41 4.70 11.09 4.97
N VAL A 42 4.90 9.92 5.58
CA VAL A 42 4.80 9.69 7.03
C VAL A 42 6.18 9.30 7.54
N GLU A 43 6.60 9.78 8.71
CA GLU A 43 7.85 9.34 9.35
C GLU A 43 7.70 7.95 9.99
N ASP A 44 8.79 7.19 10.14
CA ASP A 44 8.71 5.81 10.63
C ASP A 44 8.08 5.69 12.02
N GLU A 45 8.42 6.62 12.90
CA GLU A 45 7.97 6.67 14.29
C GLU A 45 6.44 6.77 14.42
N VAL A 46 5.78 7.32 13.38
CA VAL A 46 4.33 7.50 13.32
C VAL A 46 3.67 6.70 12.20
N ALA A 47 4.42 5.82 11.51
CA ALA A 47 3.91 5.06 10.36
C ALA A 47 2.88 4.00 10.77
N LEU A 48 3.08 3.33 11.90
CA LEU A 48 2.23 2.21 12.31
C LEU A 48 0.75 2.61 12.52
N PRO A 49 0.41 3.69 13.26
CA PRO A 49 -0.98 4.15 13.36
C PRO A 49 -1.61 4.47 12.01
N VAL A 50 -0.84 5.05 11.08
CA VAL A 50 -1.34 5.38 9.72
C VAL A 50 -1.59 4.12 8.90
N ILE A 51 -0.68 3.14 8.96
CA ILE A 51 -0.86 1.83 8.31
C ILE A 51 -2.13 1.16 8.81
N VAL A 52 -2.31 1.07 10.14
CA VAL A 52 -3.50 0.44 10.75
C VAL A 52 -4.78 1.14 10.29
N ARG A 53 -4.79 2.49 10.26
CA ARG A 53 -5.92 3.26 9.75
C ARG A 53 -6.23 2.91 8.28
N ARG A 54 -5.22 2.91 7.41
CA ARG A 54 -5.41 2.63 5.97
C ARG A 54 -5.83 1.21 5.66
N VAL A 55 -5.35 0.24 6.43
CA VAL A 55 -5.83 -1.14 6.34
C VAL A 55 -7.32 -1.22 6.68
N ARG A 56 -7.78 -0.53 7.74
CA ARG A 56 -9.19 -0.50 8.13
C ARG A 56 -10.10 0.22 7.13
N GLU A 57 -9.60 1.26 6.47
CA GLU A 57 -10.34 2.01 5.45
C GLU A 57 -10.39 1.29 4.09
N SER A 58 -9.54 0.30 3.88
CA SER A 58 -9.45 -0.44 2.62
C SER A 58 -10.36 -1.65 2.60
N ALA A 59 -10.94 -1.93 1.44
CA ALA A 59 -11.78 -3.11 1.25
C ALA A 59 -10.98 -4.42 1.14
N ALA A 60 -9.70 -4.30 0.77
CA ALA A 60 -8.76 -5.40 0.65
C ALA A 60 -7.32 -4.92 0.88
N MET A 61 -6.43 -5.87 1.13
CA MET A 61 -4.99 -5.64 1.25
C MET A 61 -4.20 -6.60 0.35
N ILE A 62 -3.19 -6.08 -0.32
CA ILE A 62 -2.18 -6.84 -1.06
C ILE A 62 -0.84 -6.68 -0.33
N VAL A 63 -0.23 -7.81 0.02
CA VAL A 63 1.12 -7.86 0.59
C VAL A 63 2.06 -8.52 -0.41
N VAL A 64 3.02 -7.76 -0.92
CA VAL A 64 4.04 -8.23 -1.87
C VAL A 64 5.20 -8.82 -1.09
N HIS A 65 5.34 -10.14 -1.13
CA HIS A 65 6.49 -10.83 -0.53
C HIS A 65 7.71 -10.72 -1.44
N VAL A 66 8.70 -9.92 -1.03
CA VAL A 66 9.96 -9.76 -1.76
C VAL A 66 10.94 -10.81 -1.26
N LEU A 67 11.20 -11.82 -2.09
CA LEU A 67 12.25 -12.80 -1.84
C LEU A 67 13.63 -12.13 -2.01
N ARG A 68 14.52 -12.35 -1.04
CA ARG A 68 15.91 -11.89 -1.10
C ARG A 68 16.76 -12.83 -1.92
#